data_AF-A0A6P7T9G2-F1
#
_entry.id   AF-A0A6P7T9G2-F1
#
_cell.length_a   1.000
_cell.length_b   1.000
_cell.length_c   1.000
_cell.angle_alpha   90.00
_cell.angle_beta   90.00
_cell.angle_gamma   90.00
#
_symmetry.space_group_name_H-M   'P 1'
#
loop_
_entity.id
_entity.type
_entity.pdbx_description
1 polymer ?
#
loop_
_entity_poly.entity_id
_entity_poly.type
_entity_poly.pdbx_seq_one_letter_code
_entity_poly.pdbx_strand_id
1 'polypeptide(L)'
;MSSLTISQPPSSIRDKSFPSDHVETPIIPRAETSTVPQQDMTQSHSSLFGWFSGSNFVSRVVEKTKSSVESVITTLDPQMKEYIKSGGDIDIIVASTKEVKIGPIREAMQQAFGRATVTGRDSESNTAAQPLGYAAALRGAQERISRLRQQDDIKEKQAIVAIEGFIVELQVDGWFEMSCLHLQDPAHNITVTTYSQPTPIPTPYVLTAQDRTPTDYPLRWSGLAVTIGQVVEEAQPHIGRSNWQLALAGVSRYQSLSLAAQVLAYLYKQQFPTSYIS
;
A
#
# COMPACT_ATOMS: atom_id res chain seq x y z
N MET A 1 40.03 -34.15 16.83
CA MET A 1 38.60 -34.50 16.69
C MET A 1 37.85 -33.73 17.74
N SER A 2 37.38 -32.54 17.38
CA SER A 2 36.83 -31.55 18.32
C SER A 2 35.31 -31.64 18.30
N SER A 3 34.74 -32.03 19.44
CA SER A 3 33.30 -32.13 19.67
C SER A 3 32.72 -30.74 19.92
N LEU A 4 31.73 -30.35 19.11
CA LEU A 4 30.95 -29.11 19.29
C LEU A 4 29.93 -29.33 20.41
N THR A 5 30.12 -28.63 21.52
CA THR A 5 29.19 -28.60 22.65
C THR A 5 28.08 -27.60 22.35
N ILE A 6 26.84 -28.08 22.26
CA ILE A 6 25.63 -27.25 22.13
C ILE A 6 25.33 -26.62 23.49
N SER A 7 25.34 -25.30 23.60
CA SER A 7 24.92 -24.57 24.80
C SER A 7 23.40 -24.63 24.95
N GLN A 8 22.91 -25.20 26.07
CA GLN A 8 21.52 -25.06 26.48
C GLN A 8 21.22 -23.62 26.93
N PRO A 9 20.01 -23.08 26.67
CA PRO A 9 19.60 -21.79 27.20
C PRO A 9 19.35 -21.86 28.73
N PRO A 10 19.56 -20.77 29.46
CA PRO A 10 19.46 -20.76 30.92
C PRO A 10 18.04 -21.02 31.41
N SER A 11 17.93 -21.91 32.39
CA SER A 11 16.71 -22.22 33.13
C SER A 11 16.43 -21.14 34.19
N SER A 12 15.66 -20.11 33.84
CA SER A 12 15.07 -19.22 34.86
C SER A 12 13.84 -18.46 34.39
N ILE A 13 12.79 -19.15 33.91
CA ILE A 13 11.42 -18.64 34.01
C ILE A 13 10.50 -19.84 34.29
N ARG A 14 10.47 -20.26 35.55
CA ARG A 14 9.36 -21.02 36.13
C ARG A 14 8.83 -20.20 37.30
N ASP A 15 7.51 -20.21 37.40
CA ASP A 15 6.68 -19.62 38.46
C ASP A 15 6.35 -18.13 38.35
N LYS A 16 5.41 -17.83 37.43
CA LYS A 16 4.31 -16.93 37.76
C LYS A 16 2.99 -17.62 37.39
N SER A 17 2.33 -18.14 38.41
CA SER A 17 0.93 -18.56 38.37
C SER A 17 0.06 -17.38 37.91
N PHE A 18 -0.67 -17.53 36.82
CA PHE A 18 -1.74 -16.61 36.44
C PHE A 18 -2.95 -16.87 37.33
N PRO A 19 -3.49 -15.87 38.05
CA PRO A 19 -4.79 -16.01 38.69
C PRO A 19 -5.87 -16.06 37.62
N SER A 20 -6.73 -17.09 37.68
CA SER A 20 -7.97 -17.17 36.90
C SER A 20 -8.99 -16.21 37.52
N ASP A 21 -9.02 -14.97 37.04
CA ASP A 21 -10.15 -14.08 37.28
C ASP A 21 -11.21 -14.29 36.19
N HIS A 22 -12.44 -14.45 36.65
CA HIS A 22 -13.65 -14.60 35.87
C HIS A 22 -13.79 -13.48 34.83
N VAL A 23 -13.83 -13.84 33.54
CA VAL A 23 -14.31 -12.95 32.48
C VAL A 23 -15.83 -13.08 32.44
N GLU A 24 -16.53 -12.15 33.07
CA GLU A 24 -17.97 -11.95 32.85
C GLU A 24 -18.18 -11.43 31.41
N THR A 25 -18.86 -12.23 30.60
CA THR A 25 -19.38 -11.80 29.30
C THR A 25 -20.50 -10.77 29.49
N PRO A 26 -20.55 -9.67 28.71
CA PRO A 26 -21.66 -8.73 28.77
C PRO A 26 -22.97 -9.40 28.33
N ILE A 27 -23.97 -9.39 29.21
CA ILE A 27 -25.33 -9.86 28.93
C ILE A 27 -26.03 -8.80 28.06
N ILE A 28 -26.44 -9.18 26.85
CA ILE A 28 -27.30 -8.36 25.99
C ILE A 28 -28.73 -8.41 26.56
N PRO A 29 -29.38 -7.28 26.91
CA PRO A 29 -30.75 -7.31 27.39
C PRO A 29 -31.71 -7.76 26.27
N ARG A 30 -32.53 -8.77 26.60
CA ARG A 30 -33.62 -9.29 25.79
C ARG A 30 -34.79 -8.30 25.85
N ALA A 31 -35.20 -7.74 24.71
CA ALA A 31 -36.36 -6.87 24.65
C ALA A 31 -37.63 -7.68 24.99
N GLU A 32 -38.33 -7.26 26.04
CA GLU A 32 -39.61 -7.80 26.46
C GLU A 32 -40.73 -7.39 25.50
N THR A 33 -41.66 -8.32 25.31
CA THR A 33 -42.79 -8.24 24.40
C THR A 33 -43.92 -7.46 25.08
N SER A 34 -44.22 -6.25 24.59
CA SER A 34 -45.41 -5.51 25.03
C SER A 34 -46.57 -5.77 24.07
N THR A 35 -47.62 -6.35 24.63
CA THR A 35 -48.93 -6.63 24.03
C THR A 35 -49.67 -5.38 23.57
N VAL A 36 -50.24 -5.38 22.35
CA VAL A 36 -51.24 -4.41 21.87
C VAL A 36 -52.50 -5.19 21.45
N PRO A 37 -53.73 -4.72 21.73
CA PRO A 37 -54.96 -5.48 21.48
C PRO A 37 -55.36 -5.51 19.99
N GLN A 38 -56.00 -6.62 19.60
CA GLN A 38 -56.64 -6.83 18.31
C GLN A 38 -57.74 -5.81 18.01
N GLN A 39 -57.75 -5.31 16.77
CA GLN A 39 -58.98 -5.01 16.05
C GLN A 39 -58.91 -5.58 14.62
N ASP A 40 -60.02 -6.19 14.26
CA ASP A 40 -60.28 -6.97 13.04
C ASP A 40 -60.73 -6.04 11.90
N MET A 41 -60.29 -6.30 10.66
CA MET A 41 -61.12 -6.37 9.43
C MET A 41 -60.31 -6.19 8.12
N THR A 42 -60.28 -7.29 7.35
CA THR A 42 -60.49 -7.44 5.90
C THR A 42 -59.74 -6.59 4.85
N GLN A 43 -58.95 -7.34 4.07
CA GLN A 43 -58.84 -7.39 2.60
C GLN A 43 -58.32 -6.18 1.75
N SER A 44 -57.15 -6.46 1.16
CA SER A 44 -56.83 -6.37 -0.28
C SER A 44 -56.36 -5.05 -0.91
N HIS A 45 -55.46 -5.25 -1.89
CA HIS A 45 -55.00 -4.36 -2.96
C HIS A 45 -53.82 -3.40 -2.70
N SER A 46 -52.66 -3.85 -3.21
CA SER A 46 -51.83 -3.18 -4.22
C SER A 46 -51.32 -1.75 -3.97
N SER A 47 -49.98 -1.66 -4.03
CA SER A 47 -49.25 -0.71 -4.86
C SER A 47 -48.97 0.71 -4.31
N LEU A 48 -47.67 1.04 -4.29
CA LEU A 48 -46.97 2.30 -4.59
C LEU A 48 -47.64 3.67 -4.33
N PHE A 49 -46.91 4.58 -3.68
CA PHE A 49 -46.71 6.04 -3.94
C PHE A 49 -46.07 6.59 -2.65
N GLY A 50 -44.98 7.37 -2.67
CA GLY A 50 -44.90 8.68 -3.30
C GLY A 50 -45.22 9.75 -2.26
N TRP A 51 -44.23 10.15 -1.44
CA TRP A 51 -44.35 11.29 -0.53
C TRP A 51 -43.00 11.96 -0.31
N PHE A 52 -42.82 13.16 -0.85
CA PHE A 52 -42.31 14.31 -0.11
C PHE A 52 -42.54 15.57 -0.97
N SER A 53 -43.50 16.37 -0.55
CA SER A 53 -43.86 17.66 -1.12
C SER A 53 -44.31 18.59 0.02
N GLY A 54 -43.58 19.71 0.16
CA GLY A 54 -43.96 20.95 0.87
C GLY A 54 -43.93 20.91 2.41
N SER A 55 -43.58 21.96 3.16
CA SER A 55 -43.10 23.31 2.83
C SER A 55 -42.79 24.04 4.16
N ASN A 56 -41.85 24.99 4.12
CA ASN A 56 -41.80 26.25 4.89
C ASN A 56 -41.65 26.21 6.44
N PHE A 57 -40.43 26.50 6.91
CA PHE A 57 -40.26 27.54 7.92
C PHE A 57 -39.00 28.38 7.63
N VAL A 58 -39.20 29.70 7.68
CA VAL A 58 -38.32 30.75 7.15
C VAL A 58 -37.49 31.37 8.29
N SER A 59 -36.29 31.82 7.91
CA SER A 59 -35.45 32.87 8.53
C SER A 59 -34.93 32.67 9.96
N ARG A 60 -33.64 32.28 10.04
CA ARG A 60 -32.70 33.02 10.88
C ARG A 60 -31.61 33.61 10.00
N VAL A 61 -31.46 34.91 10.18
CA VAL A 61 -30.44 35.82 9.65
C VAL A 61 -29.06 35.17 9.69
N VAL A 62 -28.45 34.99 8.52
CA VAL A 62 -27.00 34.93 8.39
C VAL A 62 -26.60 36.21 7.69
N GLU A 63 -26.27 37.22 8.48
CA GLU A 63 -25.53 38.37 8.00
C GLU A 63 -24.22 37.88 7.38
N LYS A 64 -23.95 38.43 6.19
CA LYS A 64 -22.69 38.30 5.47
C LYS A 64 -21.49 38.44 6.40
N THR A 65 -20.73 37.38 6.57
CA THR A 65 -19.29 37.50 6.81
C THR A 65 -18.59 36.99 5.57
N LYS A 66 -18.25 37.96 4.72
CA LYS A 66 -17.24 37.89 3.68
C LYS A 66 -16.05 37.14 4.28
N SER A 67 -15.72 35.95 3.78
CA SER A 67 -14.48 35.28 4.18
C SER A 67 -13.35 36.24 3.81
N SER A 68 -12.74 36.81 4.84
CA SER A 68 -11.55 37.64 4.69
C SER A 68 -10.49 36.79 4.02
N VAL A 69 -10.18 37.17 2.78
CA VAL A 69 -8.91 36.86 2.16
C VAL A 69 -7.89 37.55 3.04
N GLU A 70 -7.26 36.82 3.98
CA GLU A 70 -5.98 37.23 4.52
C GLU A 70 -4.95 37.07 3.40
N SER A 71 -5.02 37.99 2.43
CA SER A 71 -3.85 38.41 1.69
C SER A 71 -2.99 39.11 2.73
N VAL A 72 -2.20 38.32 3.46
CA VAL A 72 -1.03 38.85 4.12
C VAL A 72 -0.15 39.32 2.98
N ILE A 73 -0.33 40.58 2.61
CA ILE A 73 0.64 41.34 1.84
C ILE A 73 1.80 41.54 2.79
N THR A 74 2.59 40.48 2.99
CA THR A 74 3.97 40.65 3.36
C THR A 74 4.55 41.36 2.15
N THR A 75 4.89 42.64 2.27
CA THR A 75 5.83 43.29 1.36
C THR A 75 7.15 42.53 1.47
N LEU A 76 7.22 41.37 0.81
CA LEU A 76 8.45 40.70 0.51
C LEU A 76 9.19 41.66 -0.41
N ASP A 77 10.32 42.16 0.07
CA ASP A 77 11.37 42.70 -0.77
C ASP A 77 11.52 41.77 -2.00
N PRO A 78 11.58 42.30 -3.24
CA PRO A 78 11.85 41.50 -4.43
C PRO A 78 13.04 40.53 -4.27
N GLN A 79 13.99 40.81 -3.36
CA GLN A 79 15.09 39.92 -3.00
C GLN A 79 14.76 38.78 -2.01
N MET A 80 13.52 38.65 -1.52
CA MET A 80 13.06 37.53 -0.68
C MET A 80 12.03 36.61 -1.35
N LYS A 81 11.87 36.72 -2.68
CA LYS A 81 11.03 35.80 -3.46
C LYS A 81 11.55 34.36 -3.52
N GLU A 82 12.76 34.08 -3.04
CA GLU A 82 13.35 32.74 -3.04
C GLU A 82 12.94 31.88 -1.83
N TYR A 83 12.11 32.38 -0.91
CA TYR A 83 11.65 31.61 0.26
C TYR A 83 10.21 31.07 0.16
N ILE A 84 9.65 30.97 -1.06
CA ILE A 84 8.35 30.35 -1.29
C ILE A 84 8.55 29.06 -2.09
N LYS A 85 8.47 27.91 -1.39
CA LYS A 85 8.72 26.51 -1.81
C LYS A 85 10.17 26.05 -1.67
N SER A 86 10.63 25.91 -0.42
CA SER A 86 11.96 25.37 -0.08
C SER A 86 12.06 23.83 -0.16
N GLY A 87 10.93 23.15 -0.44
CA GLY A 87 10.85 21.70 -0.61
C GLY A 87 11.43 21.12 -1.89
N GLY A 88 12.57 21.63 -2.39
CA GLY A 88 13.47 20.98 -3.36
C GLY A 88 12.89 20.50 -4.69
N ASP A 89 13.44 20.95 -5.82
CA ASP A 89 13.22 20.30 -7.12
C ASP A 89 13.85 18.89 -7.08
N ILE A 90 13.09 17.88 -6.65
CA ILE A 90 13.59 16.51 -6.54
C ILE A 90 13.50 15.80 -7.90
N ASP A 91 14.56 15.09 -8.28
CA ASP A 91 14.64 14.31 -9.51
C ASP A 91 14.81 12.82 -9.13
N ILE A 92 13.78 12.03 -9.42
CA ILE A 92 13.69 10.62 -9.02
C ILE A 92 13.50 9.74 -10.26
N ILE A 93 14.24 8.64 -10.30
CA ILE A 93 14.02 7.57 -11.27
C ILE A 93 13.19 6.45 -10.63
N VAL A 94 12.20 5.96 -11.35
CA VAL A 94 11.51 4.71 -11.05
C VAL A 94 12.11 3.62 -11.92
N ALA A 95 12.54 2.51 -11.32
CA ALA A 95 13.10 1.34 -11.99
C ALA A 95 12.02 0.47 -12.66
N SER A 96 11.26 1.11 -13.55
CA SER A 96 10.21 0.55 -14.39
C SER A 96 9.79 1.57 -15.45
N THR A 97 9.41 1.10 -16.63
CA THR A 97 8.75 1.89 -17.69
C THR A 97 7.21 1.83 -17.62
N LYS A 98 6.66 0.97 -16.76
CA LYS A 98 5.20 0.77 -16.64
C LYS A 98 4.54 1.90 -15.83
N GLU A 99 3.57 2.61 -16.42
CA GLU A 99 2.85 3.70 -15.73
C GLU A 99 2.10 3.24 -14.47
N VAL A 100 1.66 1.98 -14.40
CA VAL A 100 1.06 1.43 -13.16
C VAL A 100 2.01 1.49 -11.95
N LYS A 101 3.32 1.60 -12.19
CA LYS A 101 4.37 1.79 -11.18
C LYS A 101 4.82 3.24 -11.08
N ILE A 102 4.96 3.94 -12.22
CA ILE A 102 5.49 5.31 -12.24
C ILE A 102 4.45 6.32 -11.73
N GLY A 103 3.20 6.20 -12.15
CA GLY A 103 2.08 7.06 -11.74
C GLY A 103 1.97 7.26 -10.23
N PRO A 104 1.84 6.18 -9.44
CA PRO A 104 1.74 6.27 -7.98
C PRO A 104 2.93 6.97 -7.32
N ILE A 105 4.16 6.72 -7.79
CA ILE A 105 5.36 7.37 -7.27
C ILE A 105 5.36 8.86 -7.64
N ARG A 106 5.02 9.19 -8.89
CA ARG A 106 4.96 10.57 -9.38
C ARG A 106 3.98 11.39 -8.55
N GLU A 107 2.75 10.90 -8.38
CA GLU A 107 1.72 11.55 -7.57
C GLU A 107 2.18 11.75 -6.12
N ALA A 108 2.71 10.70 -5.48
CA ALA A 108 3.15 10.77 -4.09
C ALA A 108 4.33 11.73 -3.87
N MET A 109 5.31 11.72 -4.76
CA MET A 109 6.48 12.61 -4.66
C MET A 109 6.09 14.06 -4.93
N GLN A 110 5.23 14.32 -5.92
CA GLN A 110 4.69 15.65 -6.18
C GLN A 110 3.84 16.15 -5.01
N GLN A 111 3.06 15.29 -4.38
CA GLN A 111 2.28 15.65 -3.18
C GLN A 111 3.19 15.97 -1.99
N ALA A 112 4.25 15.20 -1.76
CA ALA A 112 5.13 15.39 -0.61
C ALA A 112 6.09 16.59 -0.77
N PHE A 113 6.64 16.80 -1.97
CA PHE A 113 7.71 17.80 -2.23
C PHE A 113 7.22 19.00 -3.06
N GLY A 114 6.02 18.97 -3.62
CA GLY A 114 5.47 20.03 -4.46
C GLY A 114 6.06 20.02 -5.88
N ARG A 115 7.39 20.14 -6.02
CA ARG A 115 8.07 20.11 -7.32
C ARG A 115 8.97 18.87 -7.42
N ALA A 116 8.42 17.82 -8.03
CA ALA A 116 9.13 16.56 -8.24
C ALA A 116 9.09 16.14 -9.71
N THR A 117 10.26 15.89 -10.28
CA THR A 117 10.45 15.25 -11.57
C THR A 117 10.60 13.75 -11.35
N VAL A 118 9.70 12.96 -11.92
CA VAL A 118 9.74 11.50 -11.82
C VAL A 118 9.77 10.88 -13.21
N THR A 119 10.83 10.14 -13.50
CA THR A 119 11.05 9.48 -14.79
C THR A 119 11.14 7.96 -14.62
N GLY A 120 10.59 7.22 -15.58
CA GLY A 120 10.70 5.75 -15.60
C GLY A 120 11.90 5.31 -16.44
N ARG A 121 12.67 4.34 -15.93
CA ARG A 121 13.77 3.70 -16.65
C ARG A 121 13.65 2.19 -16.57
N ASP A 122 13.97 1.53 -17.67
CA ASP A 122 13.84 0.07 -17.75
C ASP A 122 14.94 -0.61 -16.94
N SER A 123 14.54 -1.63 -16.18
CA SER A 123 15.44 -2.37 -15.32
C SER A 123 14.84 -3.72 -14.95
N GLU A 124 15.71 -4.72 -14.82
CA GLU A 124 15.34 -6.08 -14.51
C GLU A 124 16.02 -6.55 -13.22
N SER A 125 15.38 -7.48 -12.51
CA SER A 125 15.97 -8.25 -11.40
C SER A 125 16.31 -9.67 -11.86
N ASN A 126 17.13 -10.38 -11.10
CA ASN A 126 17.41 -11.81 -11.28
C ASN A 126 16.61 -12.66 -10.27
N THR A 127 15.34 -12.32 -10.08
CA THR A 127 14.41 -13.04 -9.20
C THR A 127 13.40 -13.84 -10.02
N ALA A 128 12.74 -14.79 -9.37
CA ALA A 128 11.68 -15.59 -9.95
C ALA A 128 10.60 -14.72 -10.59
N ALA A 129 9.89 -15.28 -11.58
CA ALA A 129 8.78 -14.59 -12.25
C ALA A 129 7.73 -14.10 -11.25
N GLN A 130 7.47 -14.90 -10.21
CA GLN A 130 6.65 -14.53 -9.06
C GLN A 130 7.49 -14.60 -7.77
N PRO A 131 8.05 -13.48 -7.31
CA PRO A 131 8.77 -13.44 -6.05
C PRO A 131 7.90 -13.92 -4.87
N LEU A 132 8.52 -14.67 -3.96
CA LEU A 132 7.91 -15.24 -2.77
C LEU A 132 8.59 -14.70 -1.51
N GLY A 133 7.83 -14.02 -0.67
CA GLY A 133 8.27 -13.46 0.60
C GLY A 133 9.06 -12.16 0.50
N TYR A 134 9.17 -11.48 1.64
CA TYR A 134 9.77 -10.15 1.77
C TYR A 134 11.23 -10.10 1.30
N ALA A 135 12.03 -11.13 1.60
CA ALA A 135 13.45 -11.16 1.27
C ALA A 135 13.70 -11.20 -0.24
N ALA A 136 12.92 -12.01 -0.99
CA ALA A 136 13.01 -12.07 -2.44
C ALA A 136 12.58 -10.74 -3.08
N ALA A 137 11.52 -10.13 -2.57
CA ALA A 137 11.02 -8.84 -3.03
C ALA A 137 12.05 -7.71 -2.84
N LEU A 138 12.63 -7.61 -1.64
CA LEU A 138 13.64 -6.60 -1.33
C LEU A 138 14.90 -6.79 -2.20
N ARG A 139 15.37 -8.04 -2.34
CA ARG A 139 16.51 -8.35 -3.20
C ARG A 139 16.22 -7.97 -4.66
N GLY A 140 15.06 -8.31 -5.19
CA GLY A 140 14.67 -7.93 -6.55
C GLY A 140 14.65 -6.41 -6.75
N ALA A 141 14.11 -5.67 -5.78
CA ALA A 141 14.12 -4.22 -5.82
C ALA A 141 15.55 -3.63 -5.77
N GLN A 142 16.42 -4.15 -4.90
CA GLN A 142 17.82 -3.75 -4.80
C GLN A 142 18.61 -4.05 -6.09
N GLU A 143 18.39 -5.21 -6.71
CA GLU A 143 19.03 -5.58 -7.97
C GLU A 143 18.61 -4.65 -9.10
N ARG A 144 17.33 -4.28 -9.20
CA ARG A 144 16.87 -3.30 -10.19
C ARG A 144 17.57 -1.95 -10.06
N ILE A 145 17.73 -1.45 -8.83
CA ILE A 145 18.48 -0.21 -8.59
C ILE A 145 19.94 -0.40 -9.00
N SER A 146 20.55 -1.50 -8.58
CA SER A 146 21.96 -1.79 -8.87
C SER A 146 22.23 -1.88 -10.38
N ARG A 147 21.32 -2.49 -11.15
CA ARG A 147 21.41 -2.56 -12.62
C ARG A 147 21.25 -1.21 -13.29
N LEU A 148 20.31 -0.38 -12.84
CA LEU A 148 20.18 0.98 -13.37
C LEU A 148 21.45 1.80 -13.16
N ARG A 149 22.08 1.69 -11.98
CA ARG A 149 23.33 2.43 -11.71
C ARG A 149 24.50 2.03 -12.61
N GLN A 150 24.41 0.90 -13.31
CA GLN A 150 25.42 0.46 -14.28
C GLN A 150 25.18 1.01 -15.70
N GLN A 151 24.06 1.70 -15.95
CA GLN A 151 23.76 2.33 -17.23
C GLN A 151 24.40 3.73 -17.31
N ASP A 152 24.95 4.07 -18.48
CA ASP A 152 25.73 5.30 -18.69
C ASP A 152 24.90 6.60 -18.55
N ASP A 153 23.58 6.53 -18.70
CA ASP A 153 22.69 7.70 -18.64
C ASP A 153 22.10 7.98 -17.25
N ILE A 154 22.49 7.19 -16.24
CA ILE A 154 22.06 7.36 -14.85
C ILE A 154 23.13 8.12 -14.07
N LYS A 155 22.74 9.26 -13.48
CA LYS A 155 23.66 10.04 -12.65
C LYS A 155 23.97 9.26 -11.36
N GLU A 156 25.25 9.16 -11.00
CA GLU A 156 25.75 8.35 -9.88
C GLU A 156 25.00 8.59 -8.56
N LYS A 157 24.65 9.85 -8.27
CA LYS A 157 24.00 10.26 -7.01
C LYS A 157 22.48 10.45 -7.12
N GLN A 158 21.85 10.05 -8.22
CA GLN A 158 20.41 10.21 -8.38
C GLN A 158 19.62 9.26 -7.47
N ALA A 159 18.51 9.76 -6.95
CA ALA A 159 17.56 8.97 -6.17
C ALA A 159 16.80 8.01 -7.10
N ILE A 160 16.75 6.74 -6.71
CA ILE A 160 16.10 5.68 -7.50
C ILE A 160 15.13 4.92 -6.60
N VAL A 161 13.91 4.69 -7.11
CA VAL A 161 12.89 3.85 -6.49
C VAL A 161 12.66 2.61 -7.33
N ALA A 162 12.74 1.43 -6.72
CA ALA A 162 12.32 0.17 -7.32
C ALA A 162 11.06 -0.38 -6.64
N ILE A 163 10.23 -1.06 -7.44
CA ILE A 163 8.98 -1.66 -6.99
C ILE A 163 8.97 -3.12 -7.40
N GLU A 164 8.91 -4.03 -6.43
CA GLU A 164 8.86 -5.47 -6.66
C GLU A 164 7.58 -6.07 -6.04
N GLY A 165 6.74 -6.71 -6.87
CA GLY A 165 5.57 -7.42 -6.38
C GLY A 165 5.94 -8.82 -5.93
N PHE A 166 5.35 -9.30 -4.84
CA PHE A 166 5.61 -10.62 -4.30
C PHE A 166 4.35 -11.20 -3.66
N ILE A 167 4.33 -12.52 -3.50
CA ILE A 167 3.30 -13.19 -2.71
C ILE A 167 3.86 -13.60 -1.35
N VAL A 168 3.00 -13.67 -0.34
CA VAL A 168 3.36 -14.07 1.02
C VAL A 168 2.18 -14.75 1.70
N GLU A 169 2.49 -15.75 2.52
CA GLU A 169 1.54 -16.37 3.43
C GLU A 169 1.60 -15.63 4.77
N LEU A 170 0.52 -14.96 5.17
CA LEU A 170 0.45 -14.22 6.44
C LEU A 170 -0.24 -15.01 7.56
N GLN A 171 -1.03 -16.01 7.19
CA GLN A 171 -1.78 -16.91 8.05
C GLN A 171 -1.77 -18.29 7.41
N VAL A 172 -2.08 -19.36 8.16
CA VAL A 172 -2.18 -20.71 7.60
C VAL A 172 -3.18 -20.70 6.43
N ASP A 173 -2.70 -21.08 5.23
CA ASP A 173 -3.43 -21.03 3.96
C ASP A 173 -3.91 -19.63 3.52
N GLY A 174 -3.48 -18.58 4.21
CA GLY A 174 -3.81 -17.19 3.97
C GLY A 174 -2.76 -16.49 3.13
N TRP A 175 -2.95 -16.54 1.80
CA TRP A 175 -2.02 -15.98 0.82
C TRP A 175 -2.41 -14.56 0.38
N PHE A 176 -1.40 -13.71 0.20
CA PHE A 176 -1.56 -12.31 -0.17
C PHE A 176 -0.51 -11.85 -1.18
N GLU A 177 -0.87 -10.93 -2.05
CA GLU A 177 0.08 -10.13 -2.84
C GLU A 177 0.39 -8.83 -2.11
N MET A 178 1.66 -8.45 -2.13
CA MET A 178 2.16 -7.15 -1.67
C MET A 178 3.22 -6.65 -2.63
N SER A 179 3.49 -5.35 -2.61
CA SER A 179 4.59 -4.74 -3.35
C SER A 179 5.59 -4.10 -2.39
N CYS A 180 6.87 -4.45 -2.54
CA CYS A 180 8.01 -3.80 -1.89
C CYS A 180 8.37 -2.54 -2.68
N LEU A 181 8.37 -1.38 -2.02
CA LEU A 181 8.85 -0.11 -2.56
C LEU A 181 10.17 0.22 -1.85
N HIS A 182 11.27 0.25 -2.60
CA HIS A 182 12.61 0.49 -2.07
C HIS A 182 13.23 1.71 -2.76
N LEU A 183 13.59 2.73 -1.97
CA LEU A 183 14.23 3.96 -2.42
C LEU A 183 15.68 3.99 -1.93
N GLN A 184 16.59 4.36 -2.83
CA GLN A 184 17.97 4.69 -2.50
C GLN A 184 18.35 6.05 -3.07
N ASP A 185 18.86 6.93 -2.21
CA ASP A 185 19.42 8.22 -2.57
C ASP A 185 20.84 8.37 -2.00
N PRO A 186 21.87 8.09 -2.82
CA PRO A 186 23.27 8.21 -2.42
C PRO A 186 23.73 9.66 -2.20
N ALA A 187 23.06 10.67 -2.77
CA ALA A 187 23.45 12.07 -2.56
C ALA A 187 23.31 12.45 -1.08
N HIS A 188 22.25 11.93 -0.45
CA HIS A 188 21.89 12.24 0.94
C HIS A 188 22.10 11.05 1.89
N ASN A 189 22.65 9.94 1.40
CA ASN A 189 22.81 8.69 2.16
C ASN A 189 21.49 8.17 2.77
N ILE A 190 20.41 8.24 1.99
CA ILE A 190 19.07 7.84 2.42
C ILE A 190 18.70 6.50 1.77
N THR A 191 18.17 5.58 2.57
CA THR A 191 17.51 4.36 2.11
C THR A 191 16.19 4.19 2.84
N VAL A 192 15.09 4.07 2.10
CA VAL A 192 13.75 3.90 2.66
C VAL A 192 13.09 2.69 2.02
N THR A 193 12.47 1.85 2.82
CA THR A 193 11.68 0.71 2.33
C THR A 193 10.31 0.73 2.97
N THR A 194 9.27 0.48 2.18
CA THR A 194 7.91 0.25 2.67
C THR A 194 7.22 -0.81 1.81
N TYR A 195 6.05 -1.25 2.26
CA TYR A 195 5.25 -2.29 1.60
C TYR A 195 3.83 -1.79 1.36
N SER A 196 3.22 -2.23 0.27
CA SER A 196 1.79 -2.00 0.04
C SER A 196 0.92 -2.79 1.01
N GLN A 197 -0.35 -2.42 1.12
CA GLN A 197 -1.34 -3.24 1.80
C GLN A 197 -1.47 -4.63 1.15
N PRO A 198 -1.77 -5.68 1.92
CA PRO A 198 -1.94 -7.02 1.38
C PRO A 198 -3.24 -7.16 0.59
N THR A 199 -3.17 -7.77 -0.59
CA THR A 199 -4.33 -8.14 -1.41
C THR A 199 -4.51 -9.65 -1.36
N PRO A 200 -5.64 -10.18 -0.86
CA PRO A 200 -5.82 -11.63 -0.71
C PRO A 200 -5.78 -12.36 -2.05
N ILE A 201 -5.14 -13.52 -2.06
CA ILE A 201 -5.06 -14.43 -3.21
C ILE A 201 -5.78 -15.73 -2.82
N PRO A 202 -6.79 -16.17 -3.61
CA PRO A 202 -7.36 -17.49 -3.41
C PRO A 202 -6.30 -18.60 -3.50
N THR A 203 -6.22 -19.43 -2.47
CA THR A 203 -5.25 -20.52 -2.32
C THR A 203 -5.14 -21.43 -3.56
N PRO A 204 -6.22 -21.80 -4.27
CA PRO A 204 -6.11 -22.62 -5.49
C PRO A 204 -5.19 -22.03 -6.57
N TYR A 205 -5.10 -20.70 -6.68
CA TYR A 205 -4.20 -20.06 -7.64
C TYR A 205 -2.73 -20.15 -7.22
N VAL A 206 -2.46 -20.11 -5.92
CA VAL A 206 -1.10 -20.30 -5.40
C VAL A 206 -0.66 -21.75 -5.55
N LEU A 207 -1.52 -22.71 -5.21
CA LEU A 207 -1.24 -24.15 -5.39
C LEU A 207 -0.95 -24.46 -6.87
N THR A 208 -1.76 -23.94 -7.78
CA THR A 208 -1.53 -24.10 -9.22
C THR A 208 -0.18 -23.50 -9.66
N ALA A 209 0.21 -22.34 -9.11
CA ALA A 209 1.51 -21.74 -9.41
C ALA A 209 2.68 -22.56 -8.84
N GLN A 210 2.51 -23.16 -7.66
CA GLN A 210 3.49 -24.05 -7.03
C GLN A 210 3.66 -25.35 -7.82
N ASP A 211 2.57 -26.00 -8.23
CA ASP A 211 2.58 -27.22 -9.03
C ASP A 211 3.26 -27.02 -10.39
N ARG A 212 3.09 -25.82 -10.97
CA ARG A 212 3.72 -25.43 -12.23
C ARG A 212 5.16 -24.94 -12.09
N THR A 213 5.72 -24.92 -10.88
CA THR A 213 7.11 -24.55 -10.65
C THR A 213 7.97 -25.81 -10.61
N PRO A 214 8.79 -26.09 -11.64
CA PRO A 214 9.64 -27.27 -11.67
C PRO A 214 10.56 -27.35 -10.45
N THR A 215 10.85 -28.56 -9.98
CA THR A 215 11.73 -28.79 -8.83
C THR A 215 13.15 -28.29 -9.08
N ASP A 216 13.59 -28.29 -10.33
CA ASP A 216 14.88 -27.81 -10.83
C ASP A 216 14.85 -26.34 -11.31
N TYR A 217 13.77 -25.59 -11.04
CA TYR A 217 13.67 -24.18 -11.42
C TYR A 217 14.85 -23.36 -10.82
N PRO A 218 15.71 -22.72 -11.65
CA PRO A 218 16.94 -22.09 -11.15
C PRO A 218 16.71 -20.98 -10.11
N LEU A 219 15.57 -20.30 -10.17
CA LEU A 219 15.21 -19.19 -9.29
C LEU A 219 14.26 -19.61 -8.16
N ARG A 220 14.09 -20.91 -7.89
CA ARG A 220 13.20 -21.43 -6.84
C ARG A 220 13.51 -20.87 -5.45
N TRP A 221 14.76 -20.47 -5.20
CA TRP A 221 15.17 -19.78 -3.97
C TRP A 221 14.44 -18.45 -3.74
N SER A 222 13.92 -17.84 -4.82
CA SER A 222 13.28 -16.52 -4.80
C SER A 222 11.77 -16.55 -5.08
N GLY A 223 11.22 -17.68 -5.51
CA GLY A 223 9.79 -17.82 -5.72
C GLY A 223 9.39 -18.81 -6.83
N LEU A 224 8.27 -18.51 -7.48
CA LEU A 224 7.57 -19.42 -8.39
C LEU A 224 7.85 -19.08 -9.87
N ALA A 225 7.80 -20.09 -10.73
CA ALA A 225 8.11 -19.96 -12.16
C ALA A 225 7.00 -19.24 -12.96
N VAL A 226 5.78 -19.22 -12.44
CA VAL A 226 4.62 -18.55 -13.04
C VAL A 226 4.00 -17.55 -12.08
N THR A 227 3.45 -16.47 -12.61
CA THR A 227 2.78 -15.43 -11.82
C THR A 227 1.33 -15.77 -11.51
N ILE A 228 0.84 -15.25 -10.39
CA ILE A 228 -0.59 -15.38 -10.03
C ILE A 228 -1.49 -14.80 -11.12
N GLY A 229 -1.09 -13.66 -11.70
CA GLY A 229 -1.84 -13.08 -12.82
C GLY A 229 -1.93 -14.00 -14.04
N GLN A 230 -0.89 -14.79 -14.35
CA GLN A 230 -0.96 -15.79 -15.42
C GLN A 230 -1.92 -16.91 -15.08
N VAL A 231 -1.82 -17.44 -13.85
CA VAL A 231 -2.69 -18.53 -13.39
C VAL A 231 -4.16 -18.09 -13.40
N VAL A 232 -4.45 -16.87 -12.94
CA VAL A 232 -5.82 -16.31 -12.95
C VAL A 232 -6.31 -16.10 -14.38
N GLU A 233 -5.50 -15.51 -15.27
CA GLU A 233 -5.89 -15.26 -16.66
C GLU A 233 -6.21 -16.58 -17.40
N GLU A 234 -5.43 -17.64 -17.17
CA GLU A 234 -5.71 -18.94 -17.76
C GLU A 234 -6.99 -19.59 -17.21
N ALA A 235 -7.25 -19.46 -15.90
CA ALA A 235 -8.46 -19.99 -15.27
C ALA A 235 -9.72 -19.16 -15.62
N GLN A 236 -9.55 -17.86 -15.80
CA GLN A 236 -10.59 -16.88 -16.06
C GLN A 236 -10.16 -15.92 -17.19
N PRO A 237 -10.27 -16.32 -18.47
CA PRO A 237 -9.72 -15.56 -19.62
C PRO A 237 -10.25 -14.13 -19.83
N HIS A 238 -11.37 -13.78 -19.18
CA HIS A 238 -11.91 -12.42 -19.19
C HIS A 238 -11.20 -11.49 -18.19
N ILE A 239 -10.41 -12.04 -17.26
CA ILE A 239 -9.58 -11.31 -16.31
C ILE A 239 -8.16 -11.25 -16.85
N GLY A 240 -7.77 -10.12 -17.42
CA GLY A 240 -6.41 -9.95 -17.91
C GLY A 240 -5.36 -10.05 -16.79
N ARG A 241 -4.15 -10.52 -17.12
CA ARG A 241 -3.03 -10.76 -16.19
C ARG A 241 -2.70 -9.60 -15.24
N SER A 242 -2.92 -8.36 -15.66
CA SER A 242 -2.61 -7.17 -14.84
C SER A 242 -3.79 -6.67 -14.00
N ASN A 243 -4.99 -7.23 -14.20
CA ASN A 243 -6.25 -6.75 -13.62
C ASN A 243 -6.80 -7.69 -12.55
N TRP A 244 -6.13 -8.81 -12.27
CA TRP A 244 -6.64 -9.82 -11.34
C TRP A 244 -6.89 -9.26 -9.93
N GLN A 245 -6.06 -8.34 -9.43
CA GLN A 245 -6.29 -7.73 -8.10
C GLN A 245 -7.65 -7.01 -8.04
N LEU A 246 -7.94 -6.20 -9.08
CA LEU A 246 -9.21 -5.47 -9.15
C LEU A 246 -10.38 -6.45 -9.30
N ALA A 247 -10.24 -7.45 -10.16
CA ALA A 247 -11.30 -8.41 -10.43
C ALA A 247 -11.64 -9.31 -9.22
N LEU A 248 -10.64 -9.70 -8.44
CA LEU A 248 -10.83 -10.61 -7.30
C LEU A 248 -11.04 -9.90 -5.97
N ALA A 249 -10.42 -8.73 -5.75
CA ALA A 249 -10.41 -8.05 -4.46
C ALA A 249 -11.00 -6.62 -4.49
N GLY A 250 -11.41 -6.12 -5.67
CA GLY A 250 -12.01 -4.78 -5.82
C GLY A 250 -11.02 -3.61 -5.69
N VAL A 251 -9.75 -3.88 -5.43
CA VAL A 251 -8.67 -2.87 -5.35
C VAL A 251 -7.63 -3.17 -6.42
N SER A 252 -7.40 -2.19 -7.29
CA SER A 252 -6.37 -2.31 -8.33
C SER A 252 -4.97 -2.21 -7.75
N ARG A 253 -3.99 -2.78 -8.47
CA ARG A 253 -2.57 -2.60 -8.14
C ARG A 253 -2.16 -1.13 -8.07
N TYR A 254 -2.73 -0.27 -8.94
CA TYR A 254 -2.47 1.17 -8.92
C TYR A 254 -2.84 1.78 -7.57
N GLN A 255 -4.06 1.51 -7.08
CA GLN A 255 -4.54 2.02 -5.80
C GLN A 255 -3.68 1.54 -4.62
N SER A 256 -3.32 0.26 -4.58
CA SER A 256 -2.43 -0.29 -3.54
C SER A 256 -1.04 0.37 -3.57
N LEU A 257 -0.51 0.63 -4.76
CA LEU A 257 0.76 1.33 -4.92
C LEU A 257 0.66 2.81 -4.56
N SER A 258 -0.45 3.50 -4.83
CA SER A 258 -0.62 4.91 -4.47
C SER A 258 -0.52 5.13 -2.96
N LEU A 259 -1.15 4.26 -2.15
CA LEU A 259 -1.04 4.34 -0.69
C LEU A 259 0.39 4.05 -0.21
N ALA A 260 1.04 3.01 -0.75
CA ALA A 260 2.42 2.67 -0.39
C ALA A 260 3.41 3.78 -0.79
N ALA A 261 3.20 4.38 -1.96
CA ALA A 261 4.01 5.45 -2.50
C ALA A 261 3.90 6.71 -1.65
N GLN A 262 2.71 7.06 -1.18
CA GLN A 262 2.52 8.16 -0.23
C GLN A 262 3.34 7.93 1.04
N VAL A 263 3.26 6.72 1.64
CA VAL A 263 4.07 6.37 2.80
C VAL A 263 5.56 6.51 2.48
N LEU A 264 6.03 5.97 1.35
CA LEU A 264 7.43 6.07 0.92
C LEU A 264 7.89 7.54 0.80
N ALA A 265 7.11 8.37 0.12
CA ALA A 265 7.44 9.77 -0.13
C ALA A 265 7.52 10.58 1.16
N TYR A 266 6.60 10.36 2.11
CA TYR A 266 6.64 11.00 3.41
C TYR A 266 7.80 10.52 4.28
N LEU A 267 8.06 9.21 4.32
CA LEU A 267 9.22 8.65 5.03
C LEU A 267 10.53 9.21 4.47
N TYR A 268 10.62 9.34 3.15
CA TYR A 268 11.75 9.95 2.46
C TYR A 268 11.89 11.44 2.80
N LYS A 269 10.80 12.22 2.74
CA LYS A 269 10.78 13.64 3.12
C LYS A 269 11.27 13.85 4.56
N GLN A 270 10.89 12.98 5.48
CA GLN A 270 11.29 13.05 6.89
C GLN A 270 12.80 12.83 7.12
N GLN A 271 13.53 12.27 6.15
CA GLN A 271 14.98 12.12 6.26
C GLN A 271 15.75 13.42 5.97
N PHE A 272 15.10 14.44 5.39
CA PHE A 272 15.72 15.73 5.16
C PHE A 272 15.63 16.61 6.42
N PRO A 273 16.65 17.47 6.67
CA PRO A 273 16.57 18.48 7.73
C PRO A 273 15.31 19.33 7.57
N THR A 274 14.71 19.76 8.68
CA THR A 274 13.44 20.52 8.71
C THR A 274 13.48 21.81 7.88
N SER A 275 14.67 22.36 7.62
CA SER A 275 14.88 23.51 6.72
C SER A 275 14.54 23.25 5.25
N TYR A 276 14.37 21.98 4.84
CA TYR A 276 13.95 21.57 3.49
C TYR A 276 12.44 21.26 3.41
N ILE A 277 11.68 21.40 4.49
CA ILE A 277 10.32 20.85 4.59
C ILE A 277 9.22 21.95 4.45
N SER A 278 9.58 23.24 4.36
CA SER A 278 8.64 24.36 4.20
C SER A 278 8.17 24.62 2.76
#